data_AF-A0A820PY50-F1
#
_entry.id   AF-A0A820PY50-F1
#
_cell.length_a   1.000
_cell.length_b   1.000
_cell.length_c   1.000
_cell.angle_alpha   90.00
_cell.angle_beta   90.00
_cell.angle_gamma   90.00
#
_symmetry.space_group_name_H-M   'P 1'
#
loop_
_entity.id
_entity.type
_entity.pdbx_description
1 polymer ?
#
loop_
_entity_poly.entity_id
_entity_poly.type
_entity_poly.pdbx_seq_one_letter_code
_entity_poly.pdbx_strand_id
1 'polypeptide(L)'
;DVDTYQDLLVQNPIARPRVPHEILFVCGGWSGGSPTSAIELYDTRADKWIQLPFNDKFSRAYHGIVTINGLIYIIGGFDGMDYFNSCRVFNSQIFQ
;
A
#
# COMPACT_ATOMS: atom_id res chain seq x y z
N ASP A 1 22.26 2.22 3.04
CA ASP A 1 20.87 2.20 3.50
C ASP A 1 19.91 2.32 2.34
N VAL A 2 18.79 1.59 2.41
CA VAL A 2 17.74 1.56 1.38
C VAL A 2 17.19 2.97 1.12
N ASP A 3 17.20 3.80 2.15
CA ASP A 3 16.79 5.22 2.11
C ASP A 3 17.60 6.02 1.07
N THR A 4 18.92 5.79 0.99
CA THR A 4 19.80 6.51 0.04
C THR A 4 19.49 6.18 -1.42
N TYR A 5 19.07 4.94 -1.71
CA TYR A 5 18.71 4.53 -3.08
C TYR A 5 17.35 5.09 -3.51
N GLN A 6 16.38 5.15 -2.59
CA GLN A 6 15.08 5.78 -2.86
C GLN A 6 15.24 7.30 -3.07
N ASP A 7 16.07 7.96 -2.26
CA ASP A 7 16.36 9.39 -2.40
C ASP A 7 16.97 9.74 -3.77
N LEU A 8 17.84 8.89 -4.31
CA LEU A 8 18.47 9.09 -5.64
C LEU A 8 17.47 8.97 -6.80
N LEU A 9 16.44 8.13 -6.68
CA LEU A 9 15.40 7.97 -7.71
C LEU A 9 14.40 9.13 -7.69
N VAL A 10 14.11 9.68 -6.51
CA VAL A 10 13.21 10.84 -6.35
C VAL A 10 13.82 12.12 -6.94
N GLN A 11 15.15 12.28 -6.85
CA GLN A 11 15.85 13.49 -7.27
C GLN A 11 16.15 13.58 -8.78
N ASN A 12 16.14 12.48 -9.53
CA ASN A 12 16.43 12.52 -10.97
C ASN A 12 15.14 12.58 -11.80
N PRO A 13 14.77 13.75 -12.37
CA PRO A 13 13.49 13.93 -13.07
C PRO A 13 13.34 13.04 -14.32
N ILE A 14 14.46 12.58 -14.88
CA ILE A 14 14.51 11.78 -16.10
C ILE A 14 14.44 10.27 -15.78
N ALA A 15 14.93 9.87 -14.60
CA ALA A 15 14.94 8.47 -14.16
C ALA A 15 13.71 8.08 -13.35
N ARG A 16 12.75 9.00 -13.11
CA ARG A 16 11.49 8.68 -12.45
C ARG A 16 10.78 7.57 -13.24
N PRO A 17 10.54 6.40 -12.64
CA PRO A 17 9.73 5.36 -13.28
C PRO A 17 8.40 5.97 -13.72
N ARG A 18 7.94 5.64 -14.93
CA ARG A 18 6.61 6.07 -15.37
C ARG A 18 5.57 5.29 -14.55
N VAL A 19 5.02 5.94 -13.53
CA VAL A 19 3.90 5.39 -12.76
C VAL A 19 2.67 5.33 -13.69
N PRO A 20 1.98 4.18 -13.78
CA PRO A 20 0.75 4.09 -14.54
C PRO A 20 -0.28 5.09 -14.01
N HIS A 21 -1.06 5.68 -14.91
CA HIS A 21 -2.09 6.67 -14.56
C HIS A 21 -3.17 6.11 -13.62
N GLU A 22 -3.37 4.79 -13.65
CA GLU A 22 -4.33 4.07 -12.82
C GLU A 22 -3.65 2.82 -12.26
N ILE A 23 -3.56 2.75 -10.94
CA ILE A 23 -3.12 1.57 -10.20
C ILE A 23 -4.15 1.29 -9.10
N LEU A 24 -4.40 0.01 -8.83
CA LEU A 24 -5.20 -0.40 -7.68
C LEU A 24 -4.27 -0.76 -6.53
N PHE A 25 -4.56 -0.21 -5.36
CA PHE A 25 -3.93 -0.61 -4.10
C PHE A 25 -4.76 -1.69 -3.44
N VAL A 26 -4.11 -2.80 -3.10
CA VAL A 26 -4.66 -3.85 -2.26
C VAL A 26 -3.87 -3.84 -0.97
N CYS A 27 -4.55 -3.67 0.16
CA CYS A 27 -3.93 -3.56 1.47
C CYS A 27 -4.59 -4.52 2.45
N GLY A 28 -3.77 -5.34 3.10
CA GLY A 28 -4.23 -6.31 4.11
C GLY A 28 -5.17 -7.37 3.57
N GLY A 29 -6.18 -7.73 4.35
CA GLY A 29 -7.12 -8.82 4.06
C GLY A 29 -6.83 -10.07 4.87
N TRP A 30 -7.36 -11.21 4.43
CA TRP A 30 -7.22 -12.51 5.09
C TRP A 30 -6.59 -13.53 4.13
N SER A 31 -5.47 -14.13 4.52
CA SER A 31 -4.77 -15.12 3.70
C SER A 31 -4.10 -16.16 4.60
N GLY A 32 -4.06 -17.42 4.14
CA GLY A 32 -3.40 -18.51 4.88
C GLY A 32 -3.96 -18.75 6.30
N GLY A 33 -5.22 -18.40 6.55
CA GLY A 33 -5.86 -18.57 7.86
C GLY A 33 -5.60 -17.44 8.85
N SER A 34 -5.00 -16.32 8.44
CA SER A 34 -4.75 -15.18 9.32
C SER A 34 -4.88 -13.83 8.59
N PRO A 35 -5.06 -12.72 9.31
CA PRO A 35 -4.95 -11.39 8.70
C PRO A 35 -3.55 -11.13 8.18
N THR A 36 -3.46 -10.47 7.04
CA THR A 36 -2.18 -10.08 6.43
C THR A 36 -1.97 -8.58 6.50
N SER A 37 -0.70 -8.17 6.43
CA SER A 37 -0.28 -6.78 6.28
C SER A 37 0.27 -6.48 4.88
N ALA A 38 0.14 -7.43 3.95
CA ALA A 38 0.62 -7.29 2.59
C ALA A 38 0.03 -6.05 1.90
N ILE A 39 0.88 -5.38 1.12
CA ILE A 39 0.45 -4.32 0.20
C ILE A 39 0.88 -4.72 -1.20
N GLU A 40 -0.09 -4.80 -2.10
CA GLU A 40 0.13 -5.18 -3.50
C GLU A 40 -0.47 -4.11 -4.40
N LEU A 41 0.17 -3.88 -5.55
CA LEU A 41 -0.37 -3.01 -6.58
C LEU A 41 -0.82 -3.84 -7.76
N TYR A 42 -1.89 -3.41 -8.41
CA TYR A 42 -2.28 -3.94 -9.70
C TYR A 42 -2.30 -2.82 -10.74
N ASP A 43 -1.47 -2.98 -11.78
CA ASP A 43 -1.46 -2.14 -12.96
C ASP A 43 -2.53 -2.65 -13.93
N THR A 44 -3.61 -1.88 -14.05
CA THR A 44 -4.77 -2.22 -14.89
C THR A 44 -4.45 -2.18 -16.38
N ARG A 45 -3.42 -1.44 -16.80
CA ARG A 45 -3.02 -1.34 -18.21
C ARG A 45 -2.10 -2.48 -18.60
N ALA A 46 -1.19 -2.87 -17.72
CA ALA A 46 -0.27 -3.97 -17.95
C ALA A 46 -0.88 -5.34 -17.63
N ASP A 47 -2.02 -5.37 -16.94
CA ASP A 47 -2.65 -6.57 -16.36
C ASP A 47 -1.66 -7.36 -15.51
N LYS A 48 -1.00 -6.64 -14.59
CA LYS A 48 0.07 -7.22 -13.77
C LYS A 48 -0.02 -6.77 -12.33
N TRP A 49 0.19 -7.75 -11.46
CA TRP A 49 0.50 -7.50 -10.06
C TRP A 49 1.95 -7.06 -9.92
N ILE A 50 2.14 -6.01 -9.12
CA ILE A 50 3.45 -5.47 -8.76
C ILE A 50 3.58 -5.66 -7.25
N GLN A 51 4.54 -6.49 -6.86
CA GLN A 51 4.87 -6.67 -5.45
C GLN A 51 5.71 -5.49 -4.96
N LEU A 52 5.32 -4.95 -3.82
CA LEU A 52 6.09 -3.91 -3.14
C LEU A 52 7.14 -4.55 -2.23
N PRO A 53 8.33 -3.94 -2.07
CA PRO A 53 9.38 -4.48 -1.20
C PRO A 53 9.09 -4.28 0.30
N PHE A 54 7.94 -3.69 0.65
CA PHE A 54 7.53 -3.43 2.02
C PHE A 54 6.05 -3.81 2.20
N ASN A 55 5.70 -4.09 3.45
CA ASN A 55 4.34 -4.35 3.88
C ASN A 55 3.88 -3.26 4.85
N ASP A 56 2.59 -3.22 5.14
CA ASP A 56 2.12 -2.48 6.31
C ASP A 56 2.71 -3.12 7.58
N LYS A 57 2.91 -2.28 8.60
CA LYS A 57 3.45 -2.68 9.89
C LYS A 57 2.49 -3.60 10.66
N PHE A 58 1.19 -3.50 10.42
CA PHE A 58 0.18 -4.23 11.18
C PHE A 58 -0.83 -4.93 10.27
N SER A 59 -1.02 -6.22 10.51
CA SER A 59 -1.99 -7.05 9.80
C SER A 59 -3.42 -6.63 10.07
N ARG A 60 -4.27 -6.68 9.04
CA ARG A 60 -5.67 -6.27 9.19
C ARG A 60 -6.56 -6.84 8.11
N ALA A 61 -7.63 -7.51 8.52
CA ALA A 61 -8.72 -7.97 7.65
C ALA A 61 -9.99 -7.14 7.89
N TYR A 62 -10.95 -7.25 6.96
CA TYR A 62 -12.32 -6.73 7.09
C TYR A 62 -12.44 -5.23 7.38
N HIS A 63 -11.43 -4.44 7.01
CA HIS A 63 -11.43 -2.99 7.17
C HIS A 63 -12.07 -2.30 5.97
N GLY A 64 -12.50 -1.05 6.16
CA GLY A 64 -12.82 -0.15 5.05
C GLY A 64 -11.55 0.56 4.54
N ILE A 65 -11.49 0.83 3.25
CA ILE A 65 -10.38 1.57 2.63
C ILE A 65 -10.91 2.67 1.71
N VAL A 66 -10.28 3.85 1.73
CA VAL A 66 -10.61 4.97 0.84
C VAL A 66 -9.38 5.83 0.57
N THR A 67 -9.30 6.40 -0.63
CA THR A 67 -8.26 7.35 -1.01
C THR A 67 -8.83 8.76 -1.09
N ILE A 68 -8.20 9.72 -0.40
CA ILE A 68 -8.59 11.14 -0.40
C ILE A 68 -7.32 11.98 -0.57
N ASN A 69 -7.23 12.78 -1.64
CA ASN A 69 -6.10 13.69 -1.91
C ASN A 69 -4.72 13.00 -1.84
N GLY A 70 -4.58 11.81 -2.41
CA GLY A 70 -3.30 11.07 -2.41
C GLY A 70 -2.94 10.43 -1.06
N LEU A 71 -3.87 10.39 -0.11
CA LEU A 71 -3.72 9.67 1.15
C LEU A 71 -4.66 8.46 1.15
N ILE A 72 -4.14 7.31 1.56
CA ILE A 72 -4.92 6.07 1.74
C ILE A 72 -5.29 5.94 3.20
N TYR A 73 -6.58 5.79 3.47
CA TYR A 73 -7.17 5.63 4.79
C TYR A 73 -7.66 4.20 4.96
N ILE A 74 -7.22 3.54 6.04
CA ILE A 74 -7.66 2.21 6.45
C ILE A 74 -8.44 2.35 7.76
N ILE A 75 -9.72 1.99 7.76
CA ILE A 75 -10.67 2.27 8.83
C ILE A 75 -11.17 0.95 9.44
N GLY A 76 -11.01 0.80 10.74
CA GLY A 76 -11.53 -0.34 11.50
C GLY A 76 -10.79 -1.65 11.21
N GLY A 77 -11.50 -2.77 11.16
CA GLY A 77 -10.95 -4.09 10.83
C GLY A 77 -10.60 -4.97 12.03
N PHE A 78 -9.89 -6.07 11.78
CA PHE A 78 -9.56 -7.12 12.74
C PHE A 78 -8.16 -7.70 12.47
N ASP A 79 -7.32 -7.90 13.49
CA ASP A 79 -5.96 -8.45 13.33
C ASP A 79 -5.83 -9.94 13.70
N GLY A 80 -6.93 -10.59 14.05
CA GLY A 80 -6.93 -11.99 14.51
C GLY A 80 -7.22 -12.10 16.00
N MET A 81 -7.08 -11.00 16.74
CA MET A 81 -7.30 -10.92 18.18
C MET A 81 -8.33 -9.83 18.52
N ASP A 82 -8.11 -8.61 18.01
CA ASP A 82 -8.87 -7.42 18.37
C ASP A 82 -9.57 -6.80 17.16
N TYR A 83 -10.78 -6.28 17.41
CA TYR A 83 -11.49 -5.40 16.47
C TYR A 83 -11.10 -3.96 16.73
N PHE A 84 -10.90 -3.20 15.66
CA PHE A 84 -10.47 -1.83 15.75
C PHE A 84 -11.59 -0.84 15.42
N ASN A 85 -11.61 0.26 16.16
CA ASN A 85 -12.34 1.49 15.82
C ASN A 85 -11.40 2.61 15.32
N SER A 86 -10.12 2.29 15.11
CA SER A 86 -9.10 3.25 14.69
C SER A 86 -9.07 3.43 13.17
N CYS A 87 -8.56 4.59 12.74
CA CYS A 87 -8.24 4.88 11.35
C CYS A 87 -6.73 5.07 11.21
N ARG A 88 -6.14 4.49 10.18
CA ARG A 88 -4.73 4.64 9.82
C ARG A 88 -4.63 5.33 8.46
N VAL A 89 -3.61 6.15 8.28
CA VAL A 89 -3.39 6.90 7.04
C VAL A 89 -1.94 6.77 6.61
N PHE A 90 -1.72 6.65 5.31
CA PHE A 90 -0.40 6.74 4.70
C PHE A 90 -0.46 7.41 3.34
N ASN A 91 0.64 8.03 2.93
CA ASN A 91 0.71 8.78 1.69
C ASN A 91 0.97 7.84 0.50
N SER A 92 0.05 7.80 -0.46
CA SER A 92 0.17 6.94 -1.64
C SER A 92 1.28 7.40 -2.59
N GLN A 93 1.73 8.66 -2.47
CA GLN A 93 2.84 9.21 -3.24
C GLN A 93 4.22 8.77 -2.72
N ILE A 94 4.30 8.17 -1.52
CA ILE A 94 5.53 7.46 -1.10
C ILE A 94 5.76 6.24 -2.00
N PHE A 95 4.72 5.78 -2.70
CA PHE A 95 4.76 4.65 -3.63
C PHE A 95 4.78 5.10 -5.11
N GLN A 96 5.01 6.41 -5.36
CA GLN A 96 5.11 7.03 -6.69
C GLN A 96 6.54 7.51 -6.98
#